data_AF-A0A1J9QZR6-F1
#
_entry.id   AF-A0A1J9QZR6-F1
#
_cell.length_a   1.000
_cell.length_b   1.000
_cell.length_c   1.000
_cell.angle_alpha   90.00
_cell.angle_beta   90.00
_cell.angle_gamma   90.00
#
_symmetry.space_group_name_H-M   'P 1'
#
loop_
_entity.id
_entity.type
_entity.pdbx_description
1 polymer ?
#
loop_
_entity_poly.entity_id
_entity_poly.type
_entity_poly.pdbx_seq_one_letter_code
_entity_poly.pdbx_strand_id
1 'polypeptide(L)'
;MWDSEKHRTGELAPRSSSRRTIYRLFRRLLILSCIALIIFALIRGIHVPPEYEKFKQANVGHKTTEPASSLRGNNHKDAPAGRVPLEAHIMSKCPDAQYCLEKLIVPAMTQVHDKVDFRLSFIGRYVSNKSSDVSCKHGPAECVGNMLMLCAANLPFPPGAQTQNKTPIVRSLGFANCLLASYDKIPERELVEDCASEFGLDFGALNACVSRQVDEDDDKRTSIDDPDKDKVSGLALLRTDFKRNAALGIKKSCTVRVNENIWCIRDSHEWKDCQPHGDETPTLVDEINRLYDNSQI
;
A
#
# COMPACT_ATOMS: atom_id res chain seq x y z
N MET A 1 -35.11 -75.98 -39.11
CA MET A 1 -35.03 -76.06 -37.63
C MET A 1 -34.71 -74.64 -37.17
N TRP A 2 -35.73 -73.78 -37.06
CA TRP A 2 -36.48 -73.49 -35.80
C TRP A 2 -35.51 -72.97 -34.71
N ASP A 3 -35.69 -71.83 -34.07
CA ASP A 3 -36.74 -70.80 -34.09
C ASP A 3 -36.23 -69.55 -33.34
N SER A 4 -36.86 -68.41 -33.62
CA SER A 4 -37.15 -67.22 -32.79
C SER A 4 -36.27 -66.82 -31.59
N GLU A 5 -35.86 -65.54 -31.51
CA GLU A 5 -36.49 -64.59 -30.57
C GLU A 5 -36.20 -63.12 -30.93
N LYS A 6 -37.23 -62.30 -30.79
CA LYS A 6 -37.38 -60.93 -31.26
C LYS A 6 -37.64 -60.07 -30.03
N HIS A 7 -36.74 -59.16 -29.67
CA HIS A 7 -37.04 -58.12 -28.69
C HIS A 7 -36.85 -56.71 -29.25
N ARG A 8 -37.99 -56.02 -29.31
CA ARG A 8 -38.22 -54.65 -29.73
C ARG A 8 -38.56 -53.86 -28.47
N THR A 9 -37.72 -52.90 -28.07
CA THR A 9 -38.02 -51.79 -27.13
C THR A 9 -36.88 -50.79 -27.29
N GLY A 10 -37.01 -49.49 -27.48
CA GLY A 10 -38.13 -48.56 -27.49
C GLY A 10 -37.46 -47.18 -27.63
N GLU A 11 -37.99 -46.38 -28.54
CA GLU A 11 -37.56 -45.01 -28.82
C GLU A 11 -37.82 -44.11 -27.61
N LEU A 12 -36.80 -43.38 -27.12
CA LEU A 12 -36.97 -42.33 -26.11
C LEU A 12 -36.32 -41.03 -26.59
N ALA A 13 -37.12 -40.24 -27.29
CA ALA A 13 -36.84 -38.83 -27.54
C ALA A 13 -36.82 -38.05 -26.21
N PRO A 14 -35.85 -37.15 -25.97
CA PRO A 14 -35.82 -36.36 -24.75
C PRO A 14 -36.88 -35.25 -24.80
N ARG A 15 -37.78 -35.27 -23.82
CA ARG A 15 -38.89 -34.35 -23.57
C ARG A 15 -38.38 -32.93 -23.25
N SER A 16 -37.92 -32.18 -24.26
CA SER A 16 -37.25 -30.85 -24.10
C SER A 16 -38.17 -29.62 -24.14
N SER A 17 -39.48 -29.79 -24.27
CA SER A 17 -40.45 -28.69 -24.38
C SER A 17 -40.86 -28.10 -23.01
N SER A 18 -41.08 -28.93 -21.99
CA SER A 18 -41.63 -28.48 -20.70
C SER A 18 -40.65 -27.62 -19.87
N ARG A 19 -39.35 -27.97 -19.84
CA ARG A 19 -38.33 -27.19 -19.11
C ARG A 19 -38.14 -25.77 -19.63
N ARG A 20 -38.25 -25.54 -20.95
CA ARG A 20 -38.09 -24.20 -21.54
C ARG A 20 -39.28 -23.30 -21.21
N THR A 21 -40.48 -23.84 -21.15
CA THR A 21 -41.69 -23.11 -20.77
C THR A 21 -41.66 -22.70 -19.30
N ILE A 22 -41.22 -23.62 -18.43
CA ILE A 22 -41.05 -23.34 -17.00
C ILE A 22 -40.00 -22.24 -16.78
N TYR A 23 -38.85 -22.30 -17.47
CA TYR A 23 -37.81 -21.26 -17.35
C TYR A 23 -38.28 -19.88 -17.85
N ARG A 24 -39.09 -19.84 -18.90
CA ARG A 24 -39.69 -18.59 -19.42
C ARG A 24 -40.69 -18.00 -18.44
N LEU A 25 -41.47 -18.83 -17.74
CA LEU A 25 -42.40 -18.39 -16.69
C LEU A 25 -41.64 -17.86 -15.48
N PHE A 26 -40.61 -18.58 -15.00
CA PHE A 26 -39.75 -18.10 -13.90
C PHE A 26 -39.05 -16.79 -14.23
N ARG A 27 -38.50 -16.65 -15.43
CA ARG A 27 -37.85 -15.40 -15.87
C ARG A 27 -38.84 -14.23 -15.94
N ARG A 28 -40.09 -14.45 -16.37
CA ARG A 28 -41.14 -13.43 -16.37
C ARG A 28 -41.55 -13.02 -14.95
N LEU A 29 -41.70 -13.99 -14.04
CA LEU A 29 -41.97 -13.73 -12.62
C LEU A 29 -40.84 -12.95 -11.94
N LEU A 30 -39.58 -13.27 -12.23
CA LEU A 30 -38.43 -12.58 -11.67
C LEU A 30 -38.36 -11.11 -12.14
N ILE A 31 -38.60 -10.87 -13.43
CA ILE A 31 -38.62 -9.51 -14.00
C ILE A 31 -39.76 -8.69 -13.40
N LEU A 32 -40.96 -9.26 -13.26
CA LEU A 32 -42.09 -8.58 -12.63
C LEU A 32 -41.83 -8.25 -11.16
N SER A 33 -41.15 -9.14 -10.42
CA SER A 33 -40.72 -8.89 -9.05
C SER A 33 -39.71 -7.73 -8.96
N CYS A 34 -38.71 -7.69 -9.84
CA CYS A 34 -37.74 -6.58 -9.89
C CYS A 34 -38.40 -5.24 -10.22
N ILE A 35 -39.33 -5.21 -11.18
CA ILE A 35 -40.08 -4.00 -11.55
C ILE A 35 -40.93 -3.52 -10.37
N ALA A 36 -41.60 -4.43 -9.65
CA ALA A 36 -42.39 -4.10 -8.47
C ALA A 36 -41.53 -3.51 -7.34
N LEU A 37 -40.31 -4.03 -7.11
CA LEU A 37 -39.37 -3.50 -6.11
C LEU A 37 -38.86 -2.10 -6.47
N ILE A 38 -38.57 -1.85 -7.74
CA ILE A 38 -38.14 -0.52 -8.22
C ILE A 38 -39.29 0.48 -8.09
N ILE A 39 -40.51 0.11 -8.49
CA ILE A 39 -41.70 0.96 -8.34
C ILE A 39 -41.97 1.21 -6.85
N PHE A 40 -41.82 0.21 -5.98
CA PHE A 40 -41.95 0.38 -4.54
C PHE A 40 -40.92 1.36 -3.97
N ALA A 41 -39.66 1.29 -4.41
CA ALA A 41 -38.61 2.22 -4.00
C ALA A 41 -38.86 3.66 -4.49
N LEU A 42 -39.44 3.82 -5.69
CA LEU A 42 -39.81 5.13 -6.24
C LEU A 42 -41.05 5.73 -5.55
N ILE A 43 -42.08 4.92 -5.27
CA ILE A 43 -43.31 5.37 -4.57
C ILE A 43 -43.01 5.67 -3.10
N ARG A 44 -42.16 4.87 -2.44
CA ARG A 44 -41.80 5.07 -1.04
C ARG A 44 -40.86 6.25 -0.81
N GLY A 45 -40.32 6.86 -1.88
CA GLY A 45 -39.47 8.04 -1.87
C GLY A 45 -38.29 7.87 -0.91
N ILE A 46 -37.08 7.59 -1.44
CA ILE A 46 -35.85 7.37 -0.66
C ILE A 46 -35.81 8.26 0.59
N HIS A 47 -36.20 7.68 1.74
CA HIS A 47 -36.21 8.37 3.01
C HIS A 47 -34.77 8.34 3.50
N VAL A 48 -33.98 9.30 3.02
CA VAL A 48 -32.64 9.56 3.53
C VAL A 48 -32.82 10.12 4.95
N PRO A 49 -32.31 9.47 6.01
CA PRO A 49 -32.43 9.99 7.36
C PRO A 49 -31.76 11.38 7.44
N PRO A 50 -32.37 12.35 8.15
CA PRO A 50 -31.88 13.72 8.21
C PRO A 50 -30.72 13.80 9.21
N GLU A 51 -29.58 13.22 8.89
CA GLU A 51 -28.35 13.35 9.67
C GLU A 51 -27.12 13.65 8.79
N TYR A 52 -27.35 14.03 7.53
CA TYR A 52 -26.29 14.35 6.58
C TYR A 52 -26.02 15.87 6.41
N GLU A 53 -26.94 16.74 6.84
CA GLU A 53 -26.77 18.21 6.72
C GLU A 53 -26.17 18.90 7.96
N LYS A 54 -25.96 18.18 9.07
CA LYS A 54 -25.37 18.78 10.28
C LYS A 54 -23.85 18.91 10.24
N PHE A 55 -23.18 18.34 9.23
CA PHE A 55 -21.72 18.37 9.09
C PHE A 55 -21.18 19.49 8.19
N LYS A 56 -22.03 20.19 7.43
CA LYS A 56 -21.60 21.30 6.56
C LYS A 56 -21.50 22.66 7.26
N GLN A 57 -22.20 22.86 8.39
CA GLN A 57 -22.22 24.15 9.09
C GLN A 57 -21.26 24.26 10.27
N ALA A 58 -20.51 23.21 10.62
CA ALA A 58 -19.56 23.25 11.75
C ALA A 58 -18.14 23.74 11.40
N ASN A 59 -17.82 23.98 10.11
CA ASN A 59 -16.46 24.35 9.68
C ASN A 59 -16.28 25.82 9.26
N VAL A 60 -17.26 26.69 9.54
CA VAL A 60 -17.04 28.15 9.52
C VAL A 60 -16.78 28.58 10.96
N GLY A 61 -15.60 28.25 11.46
CA GLY A 61 -15.15 28.56 12.81
C GLY A 61 -13.66 28.82 12.79
N HIS A 62 -13.31 30.09 12.66
CA HIS A 62 -11.95 30.61 12.76
C HIS A 62 -11.31 30.13 14.08
N LYS A 63 -10.35 29.21 14.00
CA LYS A 63 -9.36 28.98 15.04
C LYS A 63 -7.97 28.92 14.40
N THR A 64 -7.21 29.93 14.74
CA THR A 64 -5.77 30.11 14.55
C THR A 64 -4.98 28.94 15.13
N THR A 65 -4.12 28.37 14.28
CA THR A 65 -2.75 27.87 14.54
C THR A 65 -2.55 26.72 15.53
N GLU A 66 -2.30 25.52 14.99
CA GLU A 66 -0.96 24.89 15.07
C GLU A 66 -0.63 24.30 13.69
N PRO A 67 0.59 24.52 13.13
CA PRO A 67 0.95 23.98 11.83
C PRO A 67 1.11 22.46 11.90
N ALA A 68 0.77 21.77 10.81
CA ALA A 68 0.89 20.32 10.59
C ALA A 68 2.34 19.75 10.62
N SER A 69 3.26 20.45 11.28
CA SER A 69 4.69 20.13 11.43
C SER A 69 4.96 18.99 12.43
N SER A 70 3.98 18.60 13.27
CA SER A 70 4.21 17.65 14.36
C SER A 70 3.98 16.17 14.02
N LEU A 71 3.63 15.80 12.77
CA LEU A 71 3.65 14.41 12.31
C LEU A 71 5.05 13.95 11.85
N ARG A 72 6.09 14.43 12.54
CA ARG A 72 7.44 13.84 12.51
C ARG A 72 7.37 12.46 13.15
N GLY A 73 7.45 11.42 12.32
CA GLY A 73 7.47 10.04 12.80
C GLY A 73 8.65 9.79 13.74
N ASN A 74 8.49 8.86 14.68
CA ASN A 74 9.43 8.48 15.74
C ASN A 74 10.84 8.04 15.27
N ASN A 75 11.14 8.07 13.97
CA ASN A 75 12.48 7.81 13.41
C ASN A 75 13.39 9.06 13.41
N HIS A 76 12.86 10.24 13.73
CA HIS A 76 13.64 11.49 13.63
C HIS A 76 14.59 11.76 14.81
N LYS A 77 14.66 10.86 15.80
CA LYS A 77 15.65 11.01 16.89
C LYS A 77 17.09 10.73 16.42
N ASP A 78 17.27 10.11 15.26
CA ASP A 78 18.58 9.70 14.73
C ASP A 78 18.94 10.35 13.37
N ALA A 79 18.06 11.17 12.80
CA ALA A 79 18.40 11.91 11.57
C ALA A 79 19.43 13.00 11.92
N PRO A 80 20.60 13.05 11.26
CA PRO A 80 21.58 14.12 11.47
C PRO A 80 20.91 15.48 11.25
N ALA A 81 21.03 16.37 12.23
CA ALA A 81 20.53 17.74 12.11
C ALA A 81 21.06 18.38 10.82
N GLY A 82 20.18 19.05 10.06
CA GLY A 82 20.54 19.73 8.81
C GLY A 82 20.19 18.99 7.52
N ARG A 83 19.78 17.72 7.55
CA ARG A 83 19.33 17.02 6.33
C ARG A 83 17.93 17.40 5.89
N VAL A 84 17.71 17.40 4.57
CA VAL A 84 16.40 17.73 3.96
C VAL A 84 15.48 16.51 4.03
N PRO A 85 14.26 16.61 4.59
CA PRO A 85 13.30 15.51 4.55
C PRO A 85 12.88 15.22 3.10
N LEU A 86 13.14 14.01 2.62
CA LEU A 86 12.69 13.54 1.31
C LEU A 86 11.89 12.25 1.50
N GLU A 87 10.67 12.22 0.99
CA GLU A 87 9.80 11.07 1.18
C GLU A 87 9.06 10.68 -0.10
N ALA A 88 9.09 9.39 -0.42
CA ALA A 88 8.28 8.82 -1.49
C ALA A 88 7.21 7.89 -0.89
N HIS A 89 5.95 8.15 -1.21
CA HIS A 89 4.82 7.34 -0.78
C HIS A 89 4.34 6.47 -1.94
N ILE A 90 4.42 5.14 -1.79
CA ILE A 90 4.20 4.18 -2.86
C ILE A 90 3.31 3.00 -2.46
N MET A 91 3.03 2.12 -3.41
CA MET A 91 2.52 0.77 -3.17
C MET A 91 3.39 -0.20 -3.97
N SER A 92 3.78 -1.32 -3.37
CA SER A 92 4.68 -2.30 -4.00
C SER A 92 4.14 -2.92 -5.29
N LYS A 93 2.83 -2.87 -5.53
CA LYS A 93 2.17 -3.41 -6.74
C LYS A 93 1.75 -2.35 -7.77
N CYS A 94 2.16 -1.09 -7.59
CA CYS A 94 1.72 0.00 -8.45
C CYS A 94 2.74 0.29 -9.57
N PRO A 95 2.34 0.31 -10.85
CA PRO A 95 3.24 0.65 -11.95
C PRO A 95 3.76 2.09 -11.87
N ASP A 96 2.96 3.02 -11.34
CA ASP A 96 3.41 4.40 -11.12
C ASP A 96 4.55 4.45 -10.09
N ALA A 97 4.56 3.56 -9.08
CA ALA A 97 5.66 3.48 -8.11
C ALA A 97 6.96 3.01 -8.77
N GLN A 98 6.90 2.00 -9.63
CA GLN A 98 8.06 1.53 -10.40
C GLN A 98 8.67 2.68 -11.19
N TYR A 99 7.85 3.37 -12.00
CA TYR A 99 8.32 4.49 -12.82
C TYR A 99 8.90 5.62 -11.95
N CYS A 100 8.22 5.95 -10.85
CA CYS A 100 8.63 6.99 -9.91
C CYS A 100 10.02 6.75 -9.35
N LEU A 101 10.28 5.52 -8.89
CA LEU A 101 11.57 5.18 -8.32
C LEU A 101 12.65 5.16 -9.39
N GLU A 102 12.38 4.51 -10.52
CA GLU A 102 13.36 4.36 -11.60
C GLU A 102 13.75 5.69 -12.24
N LYS A 103 12.78 6.59 -12.47
CA LYS A 103 12.98 7.81 -13.28
C LYS A 103 13.20 9.08 -12.48
N LEU A 104 12.83 9.11 -11.19
CA LEU A 104 12.94 10.32 -10.37
C LEU A 104 13.73 10.07 -9.08
N ILE A 105 13.27 9.14 -8.23
CA ILE A 105 13.84 8.99 -6.88
C ILE A 105 15.26 8.42 -6.91
N VAL A 106 15.47 7.27 -7.56
CA VAL A 106 16.79 6.62 -7.60
C VAL A 106 17.83 7.54 -8.26
N PRO A 107 17.59 8.14 -9.45
CA PRO A 107 18.53 9.07 -10.06
C PRO A 107 18.81 10.34 -9.23
N ALA A 108 17.86 10.82 -8.43
CA ALA A 108 18.13 11.92 -7.50
C ALA A 108 18.99 11.43 -6.32
N MET A 109 18.63 10.29 -5.72
CA MET A 109 19.33 9.73 -4.55
C MET A 109 20.79 9.40 -4.83
N THR A 110 21.16 8.99 -6.06
CA THR A 110 22.58 8.80 -6.42
C THR A 110 23.41 10.08 -6.26
N GLN A 111 22.78 11.26 -6.32
CA GLN A 111 23.44 12.56 -6.25
C GLN A 111 23.32 13.22 -4.86
N VAL A 112 22.25 12.95 -4.11
CA VAL A 112 21.95 13.69 -2.86
C VAL A 112 21.69 12.83 -1.62
N HIS A 113 21.98 11.52 -1.66
CA HIS A 113 21.71 10.60 -0.52
C HIS A 113 22.35 11.02 0.81
N ASP A 114 23.45 11.78 0.79
CA ASP A 114 24.16 12.28 1.97
C ASP A 114 23.51 13.56 2.56
N LYS A 115 22.71 14.27 1.77
CA LYS A 115 22.04 15.53 2.12
C LYS A 115 20.61 15.36 2.59
N VAL A 116 20.01 14.19 2.38
CA VAL A 116 18.61 13.94 2.69
C VAL A 116 18.43 12.97 3.85
N ASP A 117 17.33 13.17 4.57
CA ASP A 117 16.70 12.13 5.37
C ASP A 117 15.62 11.47 4.51
N PHE A 118 15.99 10.38 3.84
CA PHE A 118 15.12 9.70 2.88
C PHE A 118 14.25 8.63 3.55
N ARG A 119 12.94 8.69 3.27
CA ARG A 119 11.98 7.67 3.68
C ARG A 119 11.19 7.14 2.48
N LEU A 120 11.09 5.81 2.39
CA LEU A 120 10.12 5.14 1.52
C LEU A 120 8.94 4.70 2.38
N SER A 121 7.76 5.19 2.05
CA SER A 121 6.50 4.96 2.78
C SER A 121 5.46 4.33 1.88
N PHE A 122 4.48 3.69 2.50
CA PHE A 122 3.49 2.83 1.87
C PHE A 122 2.08 3.26 2.23
N ILE A 123 1.23 3.31 1.21
CA ILE A 123 -0.19 3.61 1.39
C ILE A 123 -1.00 2.32 1.41
N GLY A 124 -2.01 2.29 2.26
CA GLY A 124 -3.01 1.24 2.34
C GLY A 124 -4.40 1.74 2.01
N ARG A 125 -5.36 0.82 1.94
CA ARG A 125 -6.79 1.15 1.90
C ARG A 125 -7.34 1.37 3.31
N TYR A 126 -6.95 0.53 4.25
CA TYR A 126 -7.54 0.48 5.58
C TYR A 126 -6.58 -0.11 6.61
N VAL A 127 -6.65 0.41 7.83
CA VAL A 127 -6.05 -0.16 9.04
C VAL A 127 -7.12 -0.19 10.12
N SER A 128 -7.30 -1.34 10.75
CA SER A 128 -8.21 -1.45 11.88
C SER A 128 -7.61 -0.88 13.16
N ASN A 129 -8.41 -0.11 13.89
CA ASN A 129 -8.07 0.34 15.25
C ASN A 129 -8.50 -0.67 16.33
N LYS A 130 -9.14 -1.78 15.95
CA LYS A 130 -9.70 -2.79 16.88
C LYS A 130 -9.08 -4.17 16.70
N SER A 131 -8.38 -4.39 15.59
CA SER A 131 -7.72 -5.63 15.22
C SER A 131 -6.43 -5.31 14.46
N SER A 132 -5.59 -6.31 14.27
CA SER A 132 -4.34 -6.20 13.50
C SER A 132 -4.56 -6.15 11.98
N ASP A 133 -5.83 -6.13 11.52
CA ASP A 133 -6.18 -6.18 10.10
C ASP A 133 -5.67 -4.96 9.31
N VAL A 134 -5.13 -5.27 8.13
CA VAL A 134 -4.68 -4.31 7.12
C VAL A 134 -5.26 -4.67 5.76
N SER A 135 -5.48 -3.67 4.92
CA SER A 135 -5.93 -3.88 3.53
C SER A 135 -5.14 -3.00 2.56
N CYS A 136 -4.75 -3.61 1.45
CA CYS A 136 -3.97 -3.01 0.37
C CYS A 136 -4.82 -2.83 -0.90
N LYS A 137 -4.42 -1.90 -1.78
CA LYS A 137 -5.26 -1.55 -2.96
C LYS A 137 -5.21 -2.61 -4.04
N HIS A 138 -4.03 -3.19 -4.28
CA HIS A 138 -3.81 -4.28 -5.23
C HIS A 138 -3.78 -5.67 -4.55
N GLY A 139 -4.50 -5.82 -3.43
CA GLY A 139 -4.71 -7.10 -2.76
C GLY A 139 -3.58 -7.54 -1.82
N PRO A 140 -3.64 -8.77 -1.28
CA PRO A 140 -2.72 -9.21 -0.22
C PRO A 140 -1.25 -9.23 -0.62
N ALA A 141 -0.94 -9.52 -1.89
CA ALA A 141 0.42 -9.52 -2.41
C ALA A 141 1.11 -8.15 -2.27
N GLU A 142 0.36 -7.05 -2.43
CA GLU A 142 0.88 -5.70 -2.15
C GLU A 142 1.23 -5.52 -0.68
N CYS A 143 0.40 -6.01 0.24
CA CYS A 143 0.69 -5.89 1.67
C CYS A 143 1.99 -6.63 2.03
N VAL A 144 2.20 -7.83 1.48
CA VAL A 144 3.46 -8.57 1.67
C VAL A 144 4.64 -7.81 1.05
N GLY A 145 4.48 -7.25 -0.15
CA GLY A 145 5.51 -6.42 -0.79
C GLY A 145 5.87 -5.17 0.01
N ASN A 146 4.88 -4.48 0.56
CA ASN A 146 5.09 -3.32 1.42
C ASN A 146 5.84 -3.71 2.70
N MET A 147 5.46 -4.83 3.33
CA MET A 147 6.17 -5.37 4.50
C MET A 147 7.62 -5.73 4.18
N LEU A 148 7.88 -6.37 3.03
CA LEU A 148 9.25 -6.70 2.60
C LEU A 148 10.14 -5.45 2.53
N MET A 149 9.67 -4.40 1.88
CA MET A 149 10.44 -3.16 1.74
C MET A 149 10.60 -2.41 3.08
N LEU A 150 9.56 -2.40 3.91
CA LEU A 150 9.62 -1.83 5.27
C LEU A 150 10.59 -2.58 6.17
N CYS A 151 10.56 -3.92 6.14
CA CYS A 151 11.51 -4.77 6.86
C CYS A 151 12.93 -4.51 6.36
N ALA A 152 13.16 -4.52 5.04
CA ALA A 152 14.48 -4.24 4.46
C ALA A 152 15.07 -2.92 4.98
N ALA A 153 14.25 -1.86 5.15
CA ALA A 153 14.69 -0.57 5.67
C ALA A 153 14.91 -0.52 7.20
N ASN A 154 14.37 -1.47 7.96
CA ASN A 154 14.38 -1.41 9.43
C ASN A 154 15.12 -2.58 10.10
N LEU A 155 15.57 -3.59 9.35
CA LEU A 155 16.40 -4.65 9.88
C LEU A 155 17.74 -4.09 10.43
N PRO A 156 18.29 -4.69 11.50
CA PRO A 156 19.62 -4.36 11.99
C PRO A 156 20.71 -4.59 10.94
N PHE A 157 21.68 -3.69 10.87
CA PHE A 157 22.81 -3.78 9.94
C PHE A 157 24.16 -3.44 10.60
N PRO A 158 25.23 -4.24 10.35
CA PRO A 158 25.26 -5.49 9.58
C PRO A 158 24.42 -6.61 10.21
N PRO A 159 24.08 -7.69 9.48
CA PRO A 159 23.33 -8.82 10.04
C PRO A 159 23.94 -9.32 11.36
N GLY A 160 23.11 -9.46 12.40
CA GLY A 160 23.56 -9.85 13.74
C GLY A 160 24.11 -8.70 14.60
N ALA A 161 24.11 -7.46 14.11
CA ALA A 161 24.42 -6.30 14.93
C ALA A 161 23.37 -6.11 16.04
N GLN A 162 23.86 -5.90 17.27
CA GLN A 162 23.04 -5.56 18.45
C GLN A 162 22.88 -4.04 18.62
N THR A 163 23.45 -3.25 17.70
CA THR A 163 23.33 -1.79 17.68
C THR A 163 22.00 -1.37 17.04
N GLN A 164 21.50 -0.18 17.38
CA GLN A 164 20.29 0.43 16.78
C GLN A 164 20.42 0.79 15.28
N ASN A 165 21.56 0.47 14.64
CA ASN A 165 21.81 0.80 13.24
C ASN A 165 20.94 -0.05 12.32
N LYS A 166 20.14 0.61 11.50
CA LYS A 166 19.29 0.00 10.48
C LYS A 166 20.03 -0.18 9.15
N THR A 167 19.48 -1.00 8.27
CA THR A 167 19.95 -1.15 6.88
C THR A 167 20.18 0.21 6.20
N PRO A 168 21.38 0.45 5.64
CA PRO A 168 21.68 1.68 4.90
C PRO A 168 20.72 1.91 3.72
N ILE A 169 20.36 3.17 3.46
CA ILE A 169 19.42 3.55 2.41
C ILE A 169 19.82 3.03 1.03
N VAL A 170 21.12 3.03 0.70
CA VAL A 170 21.61 2.49 -0.58
C VAL A 170 21.19 1.03 -0.78
N ARG A 171 21.16 0.23 0.29
CA ARG A 171 20.74 -1.18 0.24
C ARG A 171 19.22 -1.33 0.26
N SER A 172 18.53 -0.65 1.16
CA SER A 172 17.08 -0.79 1.30
C SER A 172 16.31 -0.18 0.12
N LEU A 173 16.72 0.99 -0.39
CA LEU A 173 16.16 1.57 -1.60
C LEU A 173 16.52 0.77 -2.84
N GLY A 174 17.75 0.25 -2.91
CA GLY A 174 18.18 -0.65 -3.98
C GLY A 174 17.31 -1.91 -4.06
N PHE A 175 17.09 -2.57 -2.93
CA PHE A 175 16.18 -3.71 -2.80
C PHE A 175 14.74 -3.36 -3.24
N ALA A 176 14.21 -2.22 -2.79
CA ALA A 176 12.87 -1.79 -3.18
C ALA A 176 12.77 -1.54 -4.70
N ASN A 177 13.78 -0.90 -5.30
CA ASN A 177 13.84 -0.65 -6.74
C ASN A 177 13.94 -1.97 -7.54
N CYS A 178 14.73 -2.93 -7.08
CA CYS A 178 14.84 -4.26 -7.69
C CYS A 178 13.50 -5.00 -7.68
N LEU A 179 12.80 -5.04 -6.53
CA LEU A 179 11.48 -5.65 -6.44
C LEU A 179 10.47 -4.97 -7.38
N LEU A 180 10.47 -3.64 -7.43
CA LEU A 180 9.53 -2.88 -8.26
C LEU A 180 9.80 -3.02 -9.76
N ALA A 181 11.02 -3.36 -10.17
CA ALA A 181 11.34 -3.66 -11.57
C ALA A 181 10.55 -4.88 -12.10
N SER A 182 10.14 -5.79 -11.21
CA SER A 182 9.24 -6.92 -11.48
C SER A 182 8.05 -6.91 -10.53
N TYR A 183 7.41 -5.74 -10.36
CA TYR A 183 6.37 -5.56 -9.34
C TYR A 183 5.23 -6.58 -9.44
N ASP A 184 4.89 -7.04 -10.63
CA ASP A 184 3.86 -8.05 -10.92
C ASP A 184 4.15 -9.40 -10.27
N LYS A 185 5.43 -9.75 -10.06
CA LYS A 185 5.90 -10.99 -9.43
C LYS A 185 6.00 -10.93 -7.91
N ILE A 186 5.92 -9.75 -7.28
CA ILE A 186 5.96 -9.66 -5.81
C ILE A 186 4.80 -10.48 -5.18
N PRO A 187 4.98 -11.32 -4.14
CA PRO A 187 6.20 -11.60 -3.39
C PRO A 187 6.80 -12.99 -3.70
N GLU A 188 6.89 -13.36 -4.98
CA GLU A 188 7.53 -14.61 -5.40
C GLU A 188 8.91 -14.74 -4.75
N ARG A 189 9.16 -15.92 -4.15
CA ARG A 189 10.34 -16.15 -3.32
C ARG A 189 11.64 -15.91 -4.08
N GLU A 190 11.73 -16.40 -5.32
CA GLU A 190 12.91 -16.27 -6.18
C GLU A 190 13.28 -14.79 -6.38
N LEU A 191 12.31 -13.95 -6.76
CA LEU A 191 12.52 -12.50 -6.89
C LEU A 191 13.03 -11.86 -5.58
N VAL A 192 12.45 -12.25 -4.45
CA VAL A 192 12.84 -11.69 -3.14
C VAL A 192 14.24 -12.13 -2.73
N GLU A 193 14.60 -13.39 -2.95
CA GLU A 193 15.94 -13.94 -2.68
C GLU A 193 17.00 -13.27 -3.56
N ASP A 194 16.73 -13.12 -4.86
CA ASP A 194 17.65 -12.49 -5.81
C ASP A 194 17.90 -11.02 -5.44
N CYS A 195 16.83 -10.24 -5.24
CA CYS A 195 16.97 -8.84 -4.83
C CYS A 195 17.63 -8.70 -3.45
N ALA A 196 17.32 -9.59 -2.49
CA ALA A 196 17.96 -9.55 -1.18
C ALA A 196 19.46 -9.83 -1.30
N SER A 197 19.85 -10.83 -2.10
CA SER A 197 21.25 -11.18 -2.38
C SER A 197 22.00 -10.02 -3.03
N GLU A 198 21.42 -9.39 -4.07
CA GLU A 198 22.02 -8.27 -4.81
C GLU A 198 22.37 -7.08 -3.88
N PHE A 199 21.50 -6.78 -2.92
CA PHE A 199 21.70 -5.65 -2.00
C PHE A 199 22.24 -6.05 -0.62
N GLY A 200 22.68 -7.31 -0.46
CA GLY A 200 23.32 -7.80 0.76
C GLY A 200 22.41 -7.79 1.99
N LEU A 201 21.12 -8.11 1.80
CA LEU A 201 20.14 -8.29 2.87
C LEU A 201 20.06 -9.77 3.27
N ASP A 202 19.99 -10.03 4.57
CA ASP A 202 19.80 -11.37 5.08
C ASP A 202 18.35 -11.82 4.82
N PHE A 203 18.17 -12.77 3.89
CA PHE A 203 16.85 -13.27 3.52
C PHE A 203 16.12 -13.92 4.70
N GLY A 204 16.84 -14.59 5.61
CA GLY A 204 16.26 -15.23 6.79
C GLY A 204 15.63 -14.20 7.74
N ALA A 205 16.35 -13.12 8.03
CA ALA A 205 15.91 -11.99 8.84
C ALA A 205 14.74 -11.25 8.17
N LEU A 206 14.80 -11.07 6.84
CA LEU A 206 13.71 -10.48 6.07
C LEU A 206 12.44 -11.32 6.16
N ASN A 207 12.55 -12.63 5.92
CA ASN A 207 11.42 -13.56 6.01
C ASN A 207 10.86 -13.63 7.44
N ALA A 208 11.72 -13.61 8.45
CA ALA A 208 11.32 -13.58 9.86
C ALA A 208 10.56 -12.29 10.21
N CYS A 209 11.02 -11.13 9.75
CA CYS A 209 10.35 -9.85 9.95
C CYS A 209 8.95 -9.83 9.30
N VAL A 210 8.85 -10.26 8.04
CA VAL A 210 7.58 -10.25 7.28
C VAL A 210 6.57 -11.26 7.82
N SER A 211 7.04 -12.40 8.34
CA SER A 211 6.16 -13.46 8.86
C SER A 211 5.71 -13.24 10.31
N ARG A 212 6.23 -12.21 10.99
CA ARG A 212 5.93 -11.93 12.41
C ARG A 212 4.52 -11.37 12.55
N GLN A 213 3.70 -12.02 13.38
CA GLN A 213 2.29 -11.67 13.61
C GLN A 213 2.10 -10.82 14.88
N VAL A 214 3.00 -9.86 15.10
CA VAL A 214 2.96 -8.91 16.22
C VAL A 214 2.63 -7.54 15.65
N ASP A 215 1.61 -6.86 16.16
CA ASP A 215 1.30 -5.50 15.76
C ASP A 215 1.91 -4.44 16.69
N GLU A 216 1.72 -3.16 16.35
CA GLU A 216 2.29 -2.02 17.08
C GLU A 216 1.75 -1.82 18.50
N ASP A 217 0.62 -2.46 18.84
CA ASP A 217 0.05 -2.44 20.17
C ASP A 217 0.50 -3.67 20.98
N ASP A 218 0.76 -4.79 20.31
CA ASP A 218 1.36 -5.98 20.93
C ASP A 218 2.80 -5.77 21.35
N ASP A 219 3.62 -5.02 20.59
CA ASP A 219 4.99 -4.65 20.99
C ASP A 219 5.05 -3.92 22.35
N LYS A 220 3.97 -3.23 22.74
CA LYS A 220 3.85 -2.57 24.06
C LYS A 220 3.35 -3.51 25.15
N ARG A 221 2.81 -4.67 24.78
CA ARG A 221 2.15 -5.64 25.65
C ARG A 221 2.96 -6.92 25.86
N THR A 222 3.96 -7.19 25.03
CA THR A 222 4.86 -8.31 25.23
C THR A 222 5.54 -8.21 26.59
N SER A 223 5.51 -9.31 27.34
CA SER A 223 6.19 -9.43 28.63
C SER A 223 7.68 -9.14 28.47
N ILE A 224 8.32 -8.61 29.52
CA ILE A 224 9.77 -8.35 29.55
C ILE A 224 10.60 -9.59 29.12
N ASP A 225 10.03 -10.78 29.33
CA ASP A 225 10.62 -12.10 29.06
C ASP A 225 10.37 -12.65 27.65
N ASP A 226 9.70 -11.92 26.74
CA ASP A 226 9.65 -12.32 25.33
C ASP A 226 11.05 -12.14 24.70
N PRO A 227 11.75 -13.22 24.32
CA PRO A 227 13.09 -13.14 23.74
C PRO A 227 13.12 -12.40 22.40
N ASP A 228 11.96 -12.16 21.78
CA ASP A 228 11.83 -11.51 20.49
C ASP A 228 11.20 -10.11 20.55
N LYS A 229 10.96 -9.54 21.73
CA LYS A 229 10.32 -8.21 21.88
C LYS A 229 11.04 -7.07 21.15
N ASP A 230 12.35 -7.20 20.97
CA ASP A 230 13.18 -6.19 20.29
C ASP A 230 13.31 -6.47 18.78
N LYS A 231 12.69 -7.56 18.27
CA LYS A 231 12.72 -7.91 16.84
C LYS A 231 11.64 -7.17 16.07
N VAL A 232 12.05 -6.58 14.96
CA VAL A 232 11.18 -5.84 14.04
C VAL A 232 10.07 -6.73 13.47
N SER A 233 8.83 -6.24 13.54
CA SER A 233 7.66 -6.86 12.92
C SER A 233 7.23 -6.10 11.66
N GLY A 234 7.14 -6.81 10.53
CA GLY A 234 6.65 -6.24 9.28
C GLY A 234 5.20 -5.75 9.37
N LEU A 235 4.35 -6.46 10.13
CA LEU A 235 2.96 -6.08 10.34
C LEU A 235 2.84 -4.77 11.15
N ALA A 236 3.59 -4.65 12.24
CA ALA A 236 3.62 -3.44 13.07
C ALA A 236 4.15 -2.22 12.28
N LEU A 237 5.21 -2.42 11.49
CA LEU A 237 5.74 -1.38 10.59
C LEU A 237 4.69 -0.94 9.57
N LEU A 238 4.03 -1.89 8.90
CA LEU A 238 3.02 -1.61 7.88
C LEU A 238 1.83 -0.82 8.45
N ARG A 239 1.32 -1.25 9.61
CA ARG A 239 0.20 -0.58 10.28
C ARG A 239 0.56 0.83 10.72
N THR A 240 1.74 1.01 11.31
CA THR A 240 2.27 2.32 11.70
C THR A 240 2.37 3.24 10.49
N ASP A 241 2.91 2.72 9.39
CA ASP A 241 3.13 3.48 8.18
C ASP A 241 1.81 3.86 7.48
N PHE A 242 0.84 2.94 7.41
CA PHE A 242 -0.49 3.23 6.88
C PHE A 242 -1.23 4.28 7.71
N LYS A 243 -1.18 4.19 9.04
CA LYS A 243 -1.78 5.20 9.94
C LYS A 243 -1.17 6.58 9.70
N ARG A 244 0.16 6.67 9.54
CA ARG A 244 0.85 7.93 9.24
C ARG A 244 0.46 8.49 7.88
N ASN A 245 0.44 7.66 6.85
CA ASN A 245 0.02 8.06 5.50
C ASN A 245 -1.43 8.59 5.48
N ALA A 246 -2.33 7.95 6.22
CA ALA A 246 -3.71 8.41 6.39
C ALA A 246 -3.78 9.77 7.10
N ALA A 247 -3.01 9.97 8.18
CA ALA A 247 -2.94 11.24 8.90
C ALA A 247 -2.38 12.38 8.04
N LEU A 248 -1.46 12.06 7.12
CA LEU A 248 -0.92 13.00 6.13
C LEU A 248 -1.84 13.24 4.93
N GLY A 249 -2.97 12.54 4.83
CA GLY A 249 -3.92 12.67 3.72
C GLY A 249 -3.42 12.10 2.39
N ILE A 250 -2.38 11.25 2.39
CA ILE A 250 -1.78 10.70 1.17
C ILE A 250 -2.65 9.54 0.65
N LYS A 251 -3.11 9.67 -0.60
CA LYS A 251 -4.07 8.73 -1.21
C LYS A 251 -3.56 8.06 -2.48
N LYS A 252 -2.52 8.61 -3.09
CA LYS A 252 -1.99 8.20 -4.40
C LYS A 252 -0.57 7.66 -4.24
N SER A 253 -0.28 6.57 -4.94
CA SER A 253 1.08 6.04 -5.03
C SER A 253 1.95 7.00 -5.85
N CYS A 254 3.27 6.92 -5.70
CA CYS A 254 4.21 7.93 -6.17
C CYS A 254 3.76 9.35 -5.79
N THR A 255 3.43 9.58 -4.52
CA THR A 255 3.42 10.95 -4.01
C THR A 255 4.82 11.24 -3.47
N VAL A 256 5.53 12.18 -4.08
CA VAL A 256 6.85 12.64 -3.62
C VAL A 256 6.67 13.87 -2.77
N ARG A 257 7.35 13.92 -1.61
CA ARG A 257 7.39 15.07 -0.73
C ARG A 257 8.82 15.53 -0.50
N VAL A 258 9.03 16.83 -0.58
CA VAL A 258 10.30 17.49 -0.29
C VAL A 258 10.04 18.50 0.82
N ASN A 259 10.83 18.42 1.89
CA ASN A 259 10.68 19.25 3.09
C ASN A 259 9.22 19.31 3.57
N GLU A 260 8.63 18.13 3.76
CA GLU A 260 7.26 17.95 4.25
C GLU A 260 6.15 18.49 3.32
N ASN A 261 6.46 19.00 2.12
CA ASN A 261 5.47 19.49 1.15
C ASN A 261 5.37 18.56 -0.06
N ILE A 262 4.19 18.47 -0.69
CA ILE A 262 4.04 17.69 -1.93
C ILE A 262 4.87 18.34 -3.04
N TRP A 263 5.76 17.54 -3.61
CA TRP A 263 6.65 17.93 -4.70
C TRP A 263 6.04 17.61 -6.05
N CYS A 264 5.60 16.36 -6.24
CA CYS A 264 5.03 15.86 -7.48
C CYS A 264 4.35 14.52 -7.23
N ILE A 265 3.29 14.23 -7.99
CA ILE A 265 2.53 12.98 -7.88
C ILE A 265 2.49 12.29 -9.24
N ARG A 266 2.79 10.99 -9.31
CA ARG A 266 2.50 10.20 -10.52
C ARG A 266 1.27 9.34 -10.30
N ASP A 267 0.27 9.53 -11.14
CA ASP A 267 -1.00 8.81 -11.02
C ASP A 267 -1.64 8.58 -12.38
N SER A 268 -1.97 7.32 -12.67
CA SER A 268 -2.48 6.87 -13.96
C SER A 268 -1.48 7.13 -15.10
N HIS A 269 -0.20 6.83 -14.86
CA HIS A 269 0.90 6.97 -15.83
C HIS A 269 1.24 8.42 -16.24
N GLU A 270 0.76 9.41 -15.48
CA GLU A 270 0.99 10.83 -15.73
C GLU A 270 1.48 11.54 -14.47
N TRP A 271 2.38 12.50 -14.64
CA TRP A 271 2.78 13.42 -13.58
C TRP A 271 1.71 14.50 -13.37
N LYS A 272 1.35 14.75 -12.11
CA LYS A 272 0.23 15.57 -11.66
C LYS A 272 0.61 16.29 -10.38
N ASP A 273 0.02 17.46 -10.17
CA ASP A 273 0.19 18.24 -8.94
C ASP A 273 1.68 18.49 -8.60
N CYS A 274 2.47 18.80 -9.62
CA CYS A 274 3.93 18.97 -9.51
C CYS A 274 4.32 20.44 -9.39
N GLN A 275 5.41 20.69 -8.65
CA GLN A 275 6.17 21.92 -8.79
C GLN A 275 6.63 22.09 -10.26
N PRO A 276 6.95 23.30 -10.73
CA PRO A 276 7.48 23.51 -12.08
C PRO A 276 8.69 22.60 -12.33
N HIS A 277 8.63 21.78 -13.39
CA HIS A 277 9.63 20.75 -13.71
C HIS A 277 9.88 19.71 -12.60
N GLY A 278 8.91 19.52 -11.70
CA GLY A 278 9.04 18.62 -10.54
C GLY A 278 9.12 17.13 -10.91
N ASP A 279 8.79 16.77 -12.15
CA ASP A 279 8.98 15.44 -12.71
C ASP A 279 10.39 15.19 -13.28
N GLU A 280 11.25 16.21 -13.27
CA GLU A 280 12.62 16.12 -13.75
C GLU A 280 13.60 15.92 -12.58
N THR A 281 14.52 14.94 -12.74
CA THR A 281 15.55 14.67 -11.72
C THR A 281 16.42 15.88 -11.39
N PRO A 282 16.95 16.66 -12.37
CA PRO A 282 17.79 17.82 -12.07
C PRO A 282 17.09 18.85 -11.16
N THR A 283 15.82 19.14 -11.43
CA THR A 283 15.04 20.11 -10.64
C THR A 283 14.83 19.64 -9.19
N LEU A 284 14.56 18.35 -8.98
CA LEU A 284 14.48 17.79 -7.63
C LEU A 284 15.83 17.89 -6.89
N VAL A 285 16.93 17.58 -7.57
CA VAL A 285 18.28 17.67 -7.00
C VAL A 285 18.64 19.11 -6.64
N ASP A 286 18.35 20.07 -7.52
CA ASP A 286 18.60 21.49 -7.30
C ASP A 286 17.83 22.02 -6.09
N GLU A 287 16.56 21.65 -5.95
CA GLU A 287 15.76 22.05 -4.79
C GLU A 287 16.30 21.45 -3.49
N ILE A 288 16.68 20.18 -3.50
CA ILE A 288 17.28 19.53 -2.32
C ILE A 288 18.59 20.23 -1.93
N ASN A 289 19.46 20.53 -2.89
CA ASN A 289 20.70 21.25 -2.63
C ASN A 289 20.42 22.64 -2.04
N ARG A 290 19.48 23.39 -2.65
CA ARG A 290 19.08 24.71 -2.15
C ARG A 290 18.56 24.66 -0.71
N LEU A 291 17.71 23.68 -0.38
CA LEU A 291 17.17 23.51 0.97
C LEU A 291 18.25 23.08 1.98
N TYR A 292 19.16 22.21 1.55
CA TYR A 292 20.27 21.75 2.37
C TYR A 292 21.23 22.90 2.69
N ASP A 293 21.66 23.68 1.70
CA ASP A 293 22.59 24.79 1.89
C ASP A 293 21.99 25.86 2.82
N ASN A 294 20.68 26.13 2.70
CA ASN A 294 19.98 27.06 3.58
C ASN A 294 19.83 26.57 5.03
N SER A 295 19.90 25.26 5.28
CA SER A 295 19.81 24.70 6.65
C SER A 295 21.16 24.69 7.37
N GLN A 296 22.27 24.95 6.66
CA GLN A 296 23.62 25.02 7.23
C GLN A 296 24.02 26.43 7.69
N ILE A 297 23.19 27.44 7.43
CA ILE A 297 23.41 28.85 7.80
C ILE A 297 22.72 29.12 9.14
#